data_AF-A0A5U2FAP9-F1
#
_entry.id   AF-A0A5U2FAP9-F1
#
_cell.length_a   1.000
_cell.length_b   1.000
_cell.length_c   1.000
_cell.angle_alpha   90.00
_cell.angle_beta   90.00
_cell.angle_gamma   90.00
#
_symmetry.space_group_name_H-M   'P 1'
#
loop_
_entity.id
_entity.type
_entity.pdbx_description
1 polymer ?
#
loop_
_entity_poly.entity_id
_entity_poly.type
_entity_poly.pdbx_seq_one_letter_code
_entity_poly.pdbx_strand_id
1 'polypeptide(L)'
;MADASKLKNRSRPRNSLGSPPGPDEIATSLNSPEIAPAVAIIEAVPTQPVKPAEALVNNAAPYVRRDGRSARKTHRIIPFATRVTPEFDNEIRDIADREGIKLVEVLEKALTAYKTQQGY
;
A
#
# COMPACT_ATOMS: atom_id res chain seq x y z
N MET A 1 -19.33 1.41 39.16
CA MET A 1 -19.37 0.20 38.31
C MET A 1 -20.23 0.51 37.10
N ALA A 2 -19.73 0.29 35.88
CA ALA A 2 -20.50 0.53 34.66
C ALA A 2 -21.30 -0.73 34.29
N ASP A 3 -22.62 -0.58 34.13
CA ASP A 3 -23.57 -1.66 33.87
C ASP A 3 -23.63 -1.99 32.36
N ALA A 4 -23.20 -3.20 31.99
CA ALA A 4 -23.09 -3.67 30.60
C ALA A 4 -24.37 -4.34 30.07
N SER A 5 -25.49 -4.27 30.79
CA SER A 5 -26.74 -4.98 30.44
C SER A 5 -27.40 -4.60 29.11
N LYS A 6 -26.99 -3.50 28.45
CA LYS A 6 -27.56 -3.07 27.16
C LYS A 6 -26.90 -3.69 25.92
N LEU A 7 -25.84 -4.48 26.06
CA LEU A 7 -25.09 -5.04 24.92
C LEU A 7 -25.64 -6.37 24.41
N LYS A 8 -26.61 -6.98 25.08
CA LYS A 8 -27.16 -8.30 24.71
C LYS A 8 -28.17 -8.25 23.56
N ASN A 9 -28.65 -7.07 23.18
CA ASN A 9 -29.55 -6.87 22.03
C ASN A 9 -28.82 -6.73 20.68
N ARG A 10 -27.50 -6.94 20.62
CA ARG A 10 -26.75 -7.06 19.36
C ARG A 10 -26.63 -8.51 18.87
N SER A 11 -27.42 -9.44 19.41
CA SER A 11 -27.71 -10.70 18.73
C SER A 11 -28.73 -10.43 17.62
N ARG A 12 -28.28 -9.73 16.57
CA ARG A 12 -28.98 -9.81 15.28
C ARG A 12 -28.88 -11.27 14.83
N PRO A 13 -29.97 -11.92 14.42
CA PRO A 13 -29.88 -13.26 13.84
C PRO A 13 -28.88 -13.23 12.68
N ARG A 14 -28.21 -14.35 12.41
CA ARG A 14 -27.21 -14.56 11.33
C ARG A 14 -27.74 -14.32 9.88
N ASN A 15 -28.86 -13.62 9.74
CA ASN A 15 -29.62 -13.39 8.52
C ASN A 15 -30.07 -11.92 8.37
N SER A 16 -29.36 -10.96 8.97
CA SER A 16 -29.66 -9.51 8.88
C SER A 16 -29.29 -8.86 7.53
N LEU A 17 -29.16 -9.62 6.45
CA LEU A 17 -28.83 -9.10 5.11
C LEU A 17 -29.98 -9.24 4.09
N GLY A 18 -31.19 -9.53 4.56
CA GLY A 18 -32.33 -9.80 3.68
C GLY A 18 -32.20 -11.15 2.98
N SER A 19 -33.27 -11.57 2.29
CA SER A 19 -33.21 -12.73 1.40
C SER A 19 -32.27 -12.39 0.23
N PRO A 20 -31.39 -13.33 -0.19
CA PRO A 20 -30.51 -13.07 -1.32
C PRO A 20 -31.35 -12.75 -2.58
N PRO A 21 -30.86 -11.84 -3.44
CA PRO A 21 -31.54 -11.49 -4.68
C PRO A 21 -31.77 -12.72 -5.55
N GLY A 22 -32.90 -12.72 -6.26
CA GLY A 22 -33.29 -13.83 -7.15
C GLY A 22 -32.35 -13.97 -8.36
N PRO A 23 -32.40 -15.09 -9.09
CA PRO A 23 -31.53 -15.31 -10.25
C PRO A 23 -31.71 -14.26 -11.37
N ASP A 24 -32.87 -13.61 -11.43
CA ASP A 24 -33.17 -12.57 -12.41
C ASP A 24 -32.59 -11.19 -12.03
N GLU A 25 -32.15 -11.01 -10.77
CA GLU A 25 -31.57 -9.76 -10.24
C GLU A 25 -30.03 -9.75 -10.29
N ILE A 26 -29.41 -10.78 -10.88
CA ILE A 26 -27.96 -10.91 -11.04
C ILE A 26 -27.48 -9.83 -12.03
N ALA A 27 -26.28 -9.30 -11.79
CA ALA A 27 -25.66 -8.27 -12.62
C ALA A 27 -25.77 -8.61 -14.12
N THR A 28 -26.43 -7.73 -14.87
CA THR A 28 -26.68 -7.83 -16.33
C THR A 28 -25.40 -7.78 -17.16
N SER A 29 -24.23 -7.78 -16.51
CA SER A 29 -22.91 -7.82 -17.12
C SER A 29 -22.69 -9.04 -18.01
N LEU A 30 -23.35 -10.18 -17.72
CA LEU A 30 -23.26 -11.37 -18.58
C LEU A 30 -24.01 -11.21 -19.92
N ASN A 31 -25.03 -10.35 -19.97
CA ASN A 31 -25.79 -10.02 -21.18
C ASN A 31 -25.25 -8.77 -21.89
N SER A 32 -24.15 -8.20 -21.40
CA SER A 32 -23.56 -7.02 -22.04
C SER A 32 -22.77 -7.45 -23.27
N PRO A 33 -22.92 -6.77 -24.42
CA PRO A 33 -22.17 -7.10 -25.62
C PRO A 33 -20.66 -6.95 -25.36
N GLU A 34 -19.87 -7.97 -25.75
CA GLU A 34 -18.40 -7.97 -25.61
C GLU A 34 -17.68 -6.97 -26.54
N ILE A 35 -18.43 -6.32 -27.44
CA ILE A 35 -17.89 -5.43 -28.46
C ILE A 35 -17.87 -4.00 -27.91
N ALA A 36 -16.68 -3.42 -27.76
CA ALA A 36 -16.54 -2.00 -27.47
C ALA A 36 -17.17 -1.16 -28.60
N PRO A 37 -17.94 -0.09 -28.30
CA PRO A 37 -18.51 0.75 -29.34
C PRO A 37 -17.37 1.35 -30.18
N ALA A 38 -17.36 1.01 -31.47
CA ALA A 38 -16.33 1.47 -32.40
C ALA A 38 -16.36 3.01 -32.48
N VAL A 39 -15.20 3.62 -32.21
CA VAL A 39 -14.98 5.06 -32.41
C VAL A 39 -15.18 5.35 -33.90
N ALA A 40 -16.23 6.08 -34.24
CA ALA A 40 -16.48 6.55 -35.59
C ALA A 40 -15.37 7.55 -35.97
N ILE A 41 -14.38 7.09 -36.74
CA ILE A 41 -13.38 7.94 -37.38
C ILE A 41 -14.05 8.56 -38.61
N ILE A 42 -14.24 9.87 -38.57
CA ILE A 42 -14.75 10.67 -39.67
C ILE A 42 -13.56 11.01 -40.57
N GLU A 43 -13.63 10.68 -41.86
CA GLU A 43 -12.58 10.91 -42.86
C GLU A 43 -12.55 12.34 -43.41
N ALA A 44 -11.34 12.71 -43.87
CA ALA A 44 -10.96 13.71 -44.90
C ALA A 44 -10.59 15.15 -44.47
N VAL A 45 -9.29 15.48 -44.52
CA VAL A 45 -8.64 16.51 -45.41
C VAL A 45 -7.10 16.27 -45.45
N PRO A 46 -6.42 16.24 -46.63
CA PRO A 46 -4.96 16.04 -46.75
C PRO A 46 -4.18 17.30 -47.21
N THR A 47 -3.00 17.62 -46.63
CA THR A 47 -1.91 18.38 -47.32
C THR A 47 -0.56 18.40 -46.54
N GLN A 48 0.41 17.62 -47.05
CA GLN A 48 1.85 17.91 -47.37
C GLN A 48 2.89 18.46 -46.32
N PRO A 49 4.23 18.27 -46.57
CA PRO A 49 5.23 17.89 -45.55
C PRO A 49 6.46 18.86 -45.35
N VAL A 50 7.46 18.39 -44.58
CA VAL A 50 8.89 18.80 -44.33
C VAL A 50 9.24 19.96 -43.37
N LYS A 51 9.92 19.64 -42.24
CA LYS A 51 11.39 19.82 -42.02
C LYS A 51 11.86 19.31 -40.64
N PRO A 52 13.09 18.74 -40.52
CA PRO A 52 13.68 18.27 -39.27
C PRO A 52 14.50 19.37 -38.56
N ALA A 53 14.20 19.65 -37.28
CA ALA A 53 15.05 20.46 -36.41
C ALA A 53 14.79 20.12 -34.92
N GLU A 54 15.79 19.46 -34.32
CA GLU A 54 16.30 19.71 -32.97
C GLU A 54 15.30 19.75 -31.79
N ALA A 55 15.01 18.56 -31.23
CA ALA A 55 14.45 18.46 -29.88
C ALA A 55 15.60 18.45 -28.84
N LEU A 56 15.80 19.63 -28.27
CA LEU A 56 16.57 20.00 -27.09
C LEU A 56 16.92 18.86 -26.12
N VAL A 57 18.20 18.82 -25.77
CA VAL A 57 18.77 18.11 -24.61
C VAL A 57 18.08 18.63 -23.34
N ASN A 58 17.09 17.90 -22.85
CA ASN A 58 16.48 18.20 -21.56
C ASN A 58 17.37 17.65 -20.44
N ASN A 59 18.40 18.42 -20.08
CA ASN A 59 19.07 18.34 -18.77
C ASN A 59 18.12 18.88 -17.68
N ALA A 60 16.93 18.31 -17.57
CA ALA A 60 16.04 18.54 -16.47
C ALA A 60 16.28 17.43 -15.45
N ALA A 61 17.04 17.72 -14.40
CA ALA A 61 17.03 16.90 -13.20
C ALA A 61 15.57 16.57 -12.86
N PRO A 62 15.22 15.31 -12.53
CA PRO A 62 13.84 14.94 -12.28
C PRO A 62 13.29 15.88 -11.22
N TYR A 63 12.26 16.64 -11.55
CA TYR A 63 11.53 17.45 -10.58
C TYR A 63 10.88 16.47 -9.59
N VAL A 64 11.59 16.18 -8.51
CA VAL A 64 11.07 15.37 -7.41
C VAL A 64 10.04 16.24 -6.69
N ARG A 65 8.77 16.11 -7.07
CA ARG A 65 7.68 16.55 -6.21
C ARG A 65 7.88 15.85 -4.87
N ARG A 66 8.34 16.59 -3.86
CA ARG A 66 8.32 16.17 -2.46
C ARG A 66 6.86 15.92 -2.13
N ASP A 67 6.46 14.65 -2.19
CA ASP A 67 5.11 14.22 -1.92
C ASP A 67 4.69 14.71 -0.53
N GLY A 68 3.65 15.54 -0.46
CA GLY A 68 3.09 16.05 0.79
C GLY A 68 2.52 14.94 1.69
N ARG A 69 2.40 13.71 1.18
CA ARG A 69 2.12 12.51 1.99
C ARG A 69 3.32 12.07 2.83
N SER A 70 4.55 12.38 2.41
CA SER A 70 5.78 12.12 3.19
C SER A 70 5.93 13.05 4.40
N ALA A 71 5.24 14.19 4.39
CA ALA A 71 5.27 15.18 5.48
C ALA A 71 4.35 14.83 6.65
N ARG A 72 3.39 13.92 6.47
CA ARG A 72 2.67 13.33 7.59
C ARG A 72 3.56 12.24 8.15
N LYS A 73 4.22 12.52 9.27
CA LYS A 73 4.89 11.56 10.17
C LYS A 73 3.83 10.57 10.72
N THR A 74 3.23 9.82 9.81
CA THR A 74 2.56 8.58 10.13
C THR A 74 3.68 7.64 10.50
N HIS A 75 3.61 7.01 11.66
CA HIS A 75 4.49 5.92 12.04
C HIS A 75 4.25 4.72 11.10
N ARG A 76 4.46 4.92 9.81
CA ARG A 76 4.32 3.94 8.76
C ARG A 76 5.47 2.96 8.96
N ILE A 77 5.14 1.82 9.52
CA ILE A 77 6.07 0.71 9.68
C ILE A 77 6.43 0.22 8.29
N ILE A 78 7.73 0.19 7.99
CA ILE A 78 8.27 -0.43 6.80
C ILE A 78 8.62 -1.87 7.19
N PRO A 79 8.16 -2.90 6.44
CA PRO A 79 8.51 -4.27 6.76
C PRO A 79 10.02 -4.46 6.62
N PHE A 80 10.64 -4.99 7.68
CA PHE A 80 12.06 -5.31 7.69
C PHE A 80 12.21 -6.84 7.55
N ALA A 81 12.34 -7.31 6.31
CA ALA A 81 12.44 -8.73 5.99
C ALA A 81 13.85 -9.06 5.49
N THR A 82 14.73 -9.43 6.41
CA THR A 82 16.10 -9.88 6.11
C THR A 82 16.26 -11.34 6.47
N ARG A 83 17.21 -12.02 5.79
CA ARG A 83 17.64 -13.36 6.17
C ARG A 83 18.88 -13.25 7.03
N VAL A 84 18.87 -13.90 8.19
CA VAL A 84 19.95 -13.88 9.17
C VAL A 84 20.34 -15.30 9.55
N THR A 85 21.49 -15.44 10.20
CA THR A 85 21.90 -16.72 10.78
C THR A 85 20.99 -17.08 11.96
N PRO A 86 20.77 -18.38 12.24
CA PRO A 86 19.91 -18.80 13.34
C PRO A 86 20.46 -18.39 14.71
N GLU A 87 21.78 -18.39 14.88
CA GLU A 87 22.43 -18.00 16.15
C GLU A 87 22.11 -16.55 16.50
N PHE A 88 22.24 -15.64 15.53
CA PHE A 88 21.94 -14.23 15.71
C PHE A 88 20.47 -13.98 16.08
N ASP A 89 19.55 -14.68 15.41
CA ASP A 89 18.11 -14.57 15.68
C ASP A 89 17.75 -15.06 17.09
N ASN A 90 18.42 -16.12 17.58
CA ASN A 90 18.24 -16.62 18.94
C ASN A 90 18.75 -15.63 19.99
N GLU A 91 19.95 -15.06 19.82
CA GLU A 91 20.51 -14.09 20.77
C GLU A 91 19.63 -12.85 20.90
N ILE A 92 19.08 -12.34 19.79
CA ILE A 92 18.17 -11.19 19.82
C ILE A 92 16.88 -11.53 20.55
N ARG A 93 16.32 -12.73 20.34
CA ARG A 93 15.13 -13.18 21.08
C ARG A 93 15.39 -13.26 22.58
N ASP A 94 16.53 -13.83 22.98
CA ASP A 94 16.89 -13.93 24.40
C ASP A 94 17.03 -12.56 25.08
N ILE A 95 17.63 -11.58 24.37
CA ILE A 95 17.75 -10.20 24.87
C ILE A 95 16.36 -9.55 24.96
N ALA A 96 15.53 -9.73 23.93
CA ALA A 96 14.17 -9.19 23.88
C ALA A 96 13.30 -9.72 25.02
N ASP A 97 13.36 -11.03 25.29
CA ASP A 97 12.60 -11.68 26.36
C ASP A 97 13.10 -11.25 27.74
N ARG A 98 14.42 -11.11 27.92
CA ARG A 98 15.03 -10.64 29.17
C ARG A 98 14.63 -9.20 29.51
N GLU A 99 14.61 -8.33 28.51
CA GLU A 99 14.27 -6.90 28.68
C GLU A 99 12.77 -6.62 28.54
N GLY A 100 11.97 -7.58 28.05
CA GLY A 100 10.54 -7.42 27.79
C GLY A 100 10.23 -6.44 26.65
N ILE A 101 11.11 -6.34 25.66
CA ILE A 101 11.01 -5.40 24.52
C ILE A 101 10.82 -6.14 23.20
N LYS A 102 10.50 -5.41 22.13
CA LYS A 102 10.37 -6.03 20.80
C LYS A 102 11.73 -6.30 20.16
N LEU A 103 11.82 -7.32 19.32
CA LEU A 103 13.00 -7.63 18.49
C LEU A 103 13.50 -6.40 17.70
N VAL A 104 12.57 -5.62 17.16
CA VAL A 104 12.89 -4.41 16.39
C VAL A 104 13.54 -3.33 17.27
N GLU A 105 13.10 -3.21 18.53
CA GLU A 105 13.64 -2.22 19.47
C GLU A 105 15.08 -2.60 19.89
N VAL A 106 15.38 -3.89 20.02
CA VAL A 106 16.75 -4.39 20.22
C VAL A 106 17.64 -3.97 19.05
N LEU A 107 17.17 -4.14 17.82
CA LEU A 107 17.91 -3.77 16.60
C LEU A 107 18.15 -2.25 16.50
N GLU A 108 17.17 -1.42 16.87
CA GLU A 108 17.31 0.04 16.90
C GLU A 108 18.34 0.50 17.95
N LYS A 109 18.33 -0.12 19.15
CA LYS A 109 19.36 0.11 20.18
C LYS A 109 20.74 -0.31 19.69
N ALA A 110 20.84 -1.48 19.07
CA ALA A 110 22.11 -1.99 18.51
C ALA A 110 22.67 -1.05 17.45
N LEU A 111 21.83 -0.48 16.58
CA LEU A 111 22.24 0.50 15.58
C LEU A 111 22.73 1.79 16.21
N THR A 112 22.05 2.29 17.25
CA THR A 112 22.50 3.45 18.03
C THR A 112 23.88 3.19 18.65
N ALA A 113 24.06 2.04 19.29
CA ALA A 113 25.34 1.64 19.88
C ALA A 113 26.45 1.56 18.81
N TYR A 114 26.16 0.94 17.66
CA TYR A 114 27.12 0.83 16.55
C TYR A 114 27.56 2.21 16.04
N LYS A 115 26.63 3.16 15.87
CA LYS A 115 26.97 4.55 15.49
C LYS A 115 27.85 5.24 16.51
N THR A 116 27.52 5.11 17.80
CA THR A 116 28.33 5.71 18.87
C THR A 116 29.75 5.14 18.93
N GLN A 117 29.92 3.83 18.66
CA GLN A 117 31.23 3.19 18.65
C GLN A 117 32.07 3.58 17.43
N GLN A 118 31.44 3.71 16.26
CA GLN A 118 32.14 4.00 15.00
C GLN A 118 32.22 5.50 14.65
N GLY A 119 31.53 6.35 15.42
CA GLY A 119 31.52 7.80 15.20
C GLY A 119 30.75 8.24 13.95
N TYR A 120 29.74 7.47 13.53
CA TYR A 120 28.84 7.82 12.42
C TYR A 120 27.77 8.83 12.81
#